data_AF-Q1CKK1-F1
#
_entry.id   AF-Q1CKK1-F1
#
_cell.length_a   1.000
_cell.length_b   1.000
_cell.length_c   1.000
_cell.angle_alpha   90.00
_cell.angle_beta   90.00
_cell.angle_gamma   90.00
#
_symmetry.space_group_name_H-M   'P 1'
#
loop_
_entity.id
_entity.type
_entity.pdbx_description
1 polymer ?
#
loop_
_entity_poly.entity_id
_entity_poly.type
_entity_poly.pdbx_seq_one_letter_code
_entity_poly.pdbx_strand_id
1 'polypeptide(L)'
;MQLTPREVEKLMIYTLSDVAFKRKARGLKLNYPEAVSIITVTAMEGARDGKSVEDVMKEASKVLTKDDVMDGVADLIPNVQVEAIFTDGSRLVTVHDPIK
;
A
#
# COMPACT_ATOMS: atom_id res chain seq x y z
N MET A 1 -16.04 13.14 -14.12
CA MET A 1 -15.75 11.98 -13.25
C MET A 1 -16.57 11.92 -11.96
N GLN A 2 -17.40 12.92 -11.57
CA GLN A 2 -18.27 12.86 -10.37
C GLN A 2 -17.62 12.15 -9.16
N LEU A 3 -16.34 12.47 -8.89
CA LEU A 3 -15.56 11.76 -7.89
C LEU A 3 -16.10 12.06 -6.50
N THR A 4 -16.30 11.01 -5.72
CA THR A 4 -16.60 11.09 -4.31
C THR A 4 -15.37 11.58 -3.52
N PRO A 5 -15.55 12.17 -2.34
CA PRO A 5 -14.43 12.55 -1.48
C PRO A 5 -13.47 11.39 -1.19
N ARG A 6 -14.00 10.17 -1.03
CA ARG A 6 -13.20 8.95 -0.80
C ARG A 6 -12.32 8.58 -1.98
N GLU A 7 -12.78 8.77 -3.22
CA GLU A 7 -11.99 8.52 -4.42
C GLU A 7 -10.87 9.56 -4.57
N VAL A 8 -11.14 10.82 -4.21
CA VAL A 8 -10.12 11.88 -4.18
C VAL A 8 -9.05 11.58 -3.11
N GLU A 9 -9.44 11.11 -1.92
CA GLU A 9 -8.49 10.66 -0.89
C GLU A 9 -7.59 9.52 -1.37
N LYS A 10 -8.18 8.51 -2.03
CA LYS A 10 -7.41 7.40 -2.60
C LYS A 10 -6.39 7.91 -3.63
N LEU A 11 -6.78 8.85 -4.49
CA LEU A 11 -5.87 9.48 -5.44
C LEU A 11 -4.68 10.20 -4.78
N MET A 12 -4.89 10.82 -3.62
CA MET A 12 -3.79 11.41 -2.84
C MET A 12 -2.82 10.34 -2.32
N ILE A 13 -3.33 9.17 -1.91
CA ILE A 13 -2.50 8.03 -1.49
C ILE A 13 -1.67 7.50 -2.69
N TYR A 14 -2.27 7.38 -3.88
CA TYR A 14 -1.51 7.06 -5.11
C TYR A 14 -0.38 8.06 -5.35
N THR A 15 -0.67 9.35 -5.24
CA THR A 15 0.33 10.40 -5.45
C THR A 15 1.48 10.31 -4.44
N LEU A 16 1.18 10.02 -3.16
CA LEU A 16 2.20 9.81 -2.14
C LEU A 16 3.07 8.58 -2.44
N SER A 17 2.46 7.47 -2.86
CA SER A 17 3.16 6.24 -3.24
C SER A 17 4.09 6.47 -4.44
N ASP A 18 3.67 7.22 -5.45
CA ASP A 18 4.52 7.61 -6.58
C ASP A 18 5.75 8.40 -6.14
N VAL A 19 5.57 9.34 -5.20
CA VAL A 19 6.69 10.08 -4.60
C VAL A 19 7.61 9.14 -3.83
N ALA A 20 7.06 8.21 -3.06
CA ALA A 20 7.81 7.21 -2.30
C ALA A 20 8.63 6.28 -3.22
N PHE A 21 8.04 5.74 -4.29
CA PHE A 21 8.75 4.93 -5.27
C PHE A 21 9.89 5.70 -5.93
N LYS A 22 9.69 6.98 -6.28
CA LYS A 22 10.75 7.85 -6.82
C LYS A 22 11.87 8.10 -5.81
N ARG A 23 11.59 8.10 -4.50
CA ARG A 23 12.60 8.22 -3.44
C ARG A 23 13.37 6.90 -3.28
N LYS A 24 12.67 5.76 -3.19
CA LYS A 24 13.27 4.41 -3.16
C LYS A 24 14.19 4.17 -4.36
N ALA A 25 13.76 4.52 -5.57
CA ALA A 25 14.54 4.37 -6.80
C ALA A 25 15.86 5.17 -6.82
N ARG A 26 15.98 6.21 -5.97
CA ARG A 26 17.21 7.00 -5.78
C ARG A 26 18.06 6.51 -4.61
N GLY A 27 17.71 5.36 -4.03
CA GLY A 27 18.44 4.73 -2.93
C GLY A 27 18.11 5.27 -1.53
N LEU A 28 17.03 6.05 -1.39
CA LEU A 28 16.59 6.51 -0.07
C LEU A 28 15.79 5.42 0.63
N LYS A 29 16.17 5.13 1.89
CA LYS A 29 15.35 4.34 2.81
C LYS A 29 14.05 5.09 3.13
N LEU A 30 12.94 4.39 3.03
CA LEU A 30 11.60 4.96 3.20
C LEU A 30 11.25 5.16 4.68
N ASN A 31 10.53 6.24 4.96
CA ASN A 31 9.94 6.48 6.28
C ASN A 31 8.54 5.81 6.41
N TYR A 32 7.92 5.99 7.58
CA TYR A 32 6.61 5.42 7.89
C TYR A 32 5.51 5.72 6.84
N PRO A 33 5.16 7.00 6.54
CA PRO A 33 4.05 7.27 5.62
C PRO A 33 4.34 6.81 4.19
N GLU A 34 5.61 6.85 3.76
CA GLU A 34 6.01 6.34 2.45
C GLU A 34 5.79 4.82 2.36
N ALA A 35 6.25 4.07 3.35
CA ALA A 35 6.07 2.62 3.39
C ALA A 35 4.59 2.22 3.40
N VAL A 36 3.79 2.87 4.26
CA VAL A 36 2.33 2.64 4.31
C VAL A 36 1.67 2.94 2.96
N SER A 37 2.07 4.03 2.29
CA SER A 37 1.48 4.41 1.00
C SER A 37 1.74 3.38 -0.10
N ILE A 38 2.95 2.82 -0.15
CA ILE A 38 3.31 1.79 -1.13
C ILE A 38 2.52 0.51 -0.90
N ILE A 39 2.44 0.04 0.34
CA ILE A 39 1.66 -1.16 0.71
C ILE A 39 0.18 -0.95 0.37
N THR A 40 -0.36 0.22 0.71
CA THR A 40 -1.76 0.59 0.46
C THR A 40 -2.08 0.59 -1.04
N VAL A 41 -1.24 1.22 -1.86
CA VAL A 41 -1.43 1.26 -3.32
C VAL A 41 -1.27 -0.11 -3.95
N THR A 42 -0.31 -0.90 -3.49
CA THR A 42 -0.13 -2.29 -3.96
C THR A 42 -1.41 -3.10 -3.74
N ALA A 43 -2.06 -2.92 -2.58
CA ALA A 43 -3.32 -3.59 -2.30
C ALA A 43 -4.47 -3.10 -3.19
N MET A 44 -4.58 -1.78 -3.41
CA MET A 44 -5.62 -1.22 -4.28
C MET A 44 -5.46 -1.64 -5.74
N GLU A 45 -4.23 -1.66 -6.26
CA GLU A 45 -3.94 -2.11 -7.63
C GLU A 45 -4.20 -3.61 -7.79
N GLY A 46 -3.82 -4.44 -6.81
CA GLY A 46 -4.12 -5.86 -6.85
C GLY A 46 -5.63 -6.15 -6.90
N ALA A 47 -6.44 -5.38 -6.16
CA ALA A 47 -7.90 -5.46 -6.27
C ALA A 47 -8.40 -5.01 -7.65
N ARG A 48 -7.81 -3.95 -8.21
CA ARG A 48 -8.15 -3.44 -9.55
C ARG A 48 -7.79 -4.43 -10.66
N ASP A 49 -6.71 -5.18 -10.50
CA ASP A 49 -6.28 -6.27 -11.38
C ASP A 49 -7.21 -7.49 -11.31
N GLY A 50 -8.16 -7.52 -10.38
CA GLY A 50 -9.12 -8.60 -10.20
C GLY A 50 -8.57 -9.80 -9.45
N LYS A 51 -7.51 -9.62 -8.66
CA LYS A 51 -6.95 -10.67 -7.79
C LYS A 51 -7.89 -10.96 -6.62
N SER A 52 -7.73 -12.14 -6.02
CA SER A 52 -8.45 -12.47 -4.78
C SER A 52 -7.93 -11.62 -3.60
N VAL A 53 -8.74 -11.44 -2.55
CA VAL A 53 -8.31 -10.75 -1.32
C VAL A 53 -7.05 -11.39 -0.74
N GLU A 54 -6.95 -12.72 -0.80
CA GLU A 54 -5.83 -13.51 -0.29
C GLU A 54 -4.54 -13.23 -1.06
N ASP A 55 -4.61 -13.18 -2.40
CA ASP A 55 -3.47 -12.87 -3.25
C ASP A 55 -3.01 -11.43 -3.03
N VAL A 56 -3.95 -10.49 -2.91
CA VAL A 56 -3.65 -9.08 -2.61
C VAL A 56 -2.93 -8.94 -1.27
N MET A 57 -3.41 -9.60 -0.21
CA MET A 57 -2.75 -9.60 1.11
C MET A 57 -1.32 -10.16 1.02
N LYS A 58 -1.14 -11.26 0.26
CA LYS A 58 0.14 -11.94 0.11
C LYS A 58 1.14 -11.13 -0.71
N GLU A 59 0.70 -10.40 -1.73
CA GLU A 59 1.55 -9.54 -2.54
C GLU A 59 1.93 -8.25 -1.80
N ALA A 60 0.95 -7.59 -1.17
CA ALA A 60 1.18 -6.37 -0.42
C ALA A 60 2.10 -6.57 0.80
N SER A 61 2.16 -7.78 1.36
CA SER A 61 3.12 -8.14 2.44
C SER A 61 4.53 -8.49 1.96
N LYS A 62 4.82 -8.36 0.65
CA LYS A 62 6.12 -8.66 0.05
C LYS A 62 6.73 -7.49 -0.73
N VAL A 63 6.03 -6.37 -0.81
CA VAL A 63 6.44 -5.23 -1.64
C VAL A 63 7.62 -4.44 -1.03
N LEU A 64 7.78 -4.50 0.29
CA LEU A 64 8.88 -3.86 1.01
C LEU A 64 9.55 -4.85 1.96
N THR A 65 10.87 -4.76 2.07
CA THR A 65 11.66 -5.45 3.10
C THR A 65 12.19 -4.45 4.12
N LYS A 66 12.76 -4.94 5.24
CA LYS A 66 13.44 -4.09 6.22
C LYS A 66 14.58 -3.25 5.64
N ASP A 67 15.19 -3.69 4.55
CA ASP A 67 16.27 -2.95 3.89
C ASP A 67 15.76 -1.71 3.12
N ASP A 68 14.49 -1.73 2.71
CA ASP A 68 13.86 -0.64 1.97
C ASP A 68 13.45 0.53 2.87
N VAL A 69 13.39 0.33 4.18
CA VAL A 69 12.87 1.31 5.15
C VAL A 69 13.92 1.75 6.16
N MET A 70 13.67 2.90 6.78
CA MET A 70 14.47 3.40 7.90
C MET A 70 14.32 2.48 9.12
N ASP A 71 15.34 2.46 9.97
CA ASP A 71 15.36 1.59 11.15
C ASP A 71 14.17 1.90 12.08
N GLY A 72 13.52 0.84 12.57
CA GLY A 72 12.32 0.93 13.41
C GLY A 72 11.00 1.12 12.64
N VAL A 73 11.01 1.46 11.35
CA VAL A 73 9.76 1.67 10.58
C VAL A 73 8.96 0.38 10.45
N ALA A 74 9.61 -0.77 10.25
CA ALA A 74 8.92 -2.06 10.16
C ALA A 74 8.11 -2.38 11.43
N ASP A 75 8.68 -2.09 12.61
CA ASP A 75 8.04 -2.37 13.91
C ASP A 75 6.87 -1.41 14.19
N LEU A 76 6.85 -0.24 13.55
CA LEU A 76 5.75 0.73 13.66
C LEU A 76 4.55 0.37 12.79
N ILE A 77 4.66 -0.61 11.89
CA ILE A 77 3.60 -0.98 10.93
C ILE A 77 3.16 -2.43 11.19
N PRO A 78 2.42 -2.72 12.27
CA PRO A 78 1.94 -4.09 12.56
C PRO A 78 0.87 -4.54 11.57
N ASN A 79 0.11 -3.60 11.00
CA ASN A 79 -0.79 -3.86 9.90
C ASN A 79 -1.05 -2.59 9.09
N VAL A 80 -1.48 -2.78 7.84
CA VAL A 80 -2.04 -1.74 6.97
C VAL A 80 -3.43 -2.18 6.53
N GLN A 81 -4.41 -1.28 6.70
CA GLN A 81 -5.79 -1.51 6.29
C GLN A 81 -6.21 -0.57 5.17
N VAL A 82 -6.81 -1.13 4.14
CA VAL A 82 -7.38 -0.34 3.04
C VAL A 82 -8.63 -1.00 2.49
N GLU A 83 -9.63 -0.18 2.24
CA GLU A 83 -10.82 -0.60 1.51
C GLU A 83 -10.55 -0.47 0.00
N ALA A 84 -10.52 -1.60 -0.70
CA ALA A 84 -10.27 -1.67 -2.13
C ALA A 84 -11.49 -2.22 -2.88
N ILE A 85 -11.65 -1.83 -4.15
CA ILE A 85 -12.79 -2.24 -4.98
C ILE A 85 -12.34 -3.43 -5.83
N PHE A 86 -12.83 -4.62 -5.48
CA PHE A 86 -12.63 -5.87 -6.19
C PHE A 86 -13.68 -6.07 -7.28
N THR A 87 -13.54 -7.14 -8.06
CA THR A 87 -14.50 -7.51 -9.12
C THR A 87 -15.91 -7.81 -8.58
N ASP A 88 -16.03 -8.14 -7.30
CA ASP A 88 -17.28 -8.41 -6.59
C ASP A 88 -17.72 -7.27 -5.64
N GLY A 89 -17.03 -6.12 -5.68
CA GLY A 89 -17.36 -4.93 -4.90
C GLY A 89 -16.32 -4.54 -3.85
N SER A 90 -16.71 -3.68 -2.91
CA SER A 90 -15.78 -3.13 -1.91
C SER A 90 -15.45 -4.15 -0.83
N ARG A 91 -14.16 -4.33 -0.53
CA ARG A 91 -13.67 -5.22 0.54
C ARG A 91 -12.60 -4.50 1.37
N LEU A 92 -12.58 -4.77 2.68
CA LEU A 92 -11.51 -4.36 3.56
C LEU A 92 -10.35 -5.36 3.46
N VAL A 93 -9.19 -4.90 3.01
CA VAL A 93 -7.93 -5.65 3.01
C VAL A 93 -7.17 -5.27 4.27
N THR A 94 -6.72 -6.27 5.04
CA THR A 94 -5.81 -6.08 6.17
C THR A 94 -4.51 -6.83 5.88
N VAL A 95 -3.40 -6.12 5.77
CA VAL A 95 -2.08 -6.71 5.55
C VAL A 95 -1.35 -6.72 6.89
N HIS A 96 -1.15 -7.91 7.47
CA HIS A 96 -0.44 -8.09 8.73
C HIS A 96 1.07 -8.19 8.50
N ASP A 97 1.86 -7.55 9.38
CA ASP A 97 3.33 -7.52 9.35
C ASP A 97 3.91 -7.38 7.92
N PRO A 98 3.54 -6.30 7.20
CA PRO A 98 3.79 -6.17 5.78
C PRO A 98 5.28 -5.98 5.41
N ILE A 99 6.13 -5.69 6.40
CA ILE A 99 7.57 -5.43 6.19
C ILE A 99 8.36 -6.42 7.03
N LYS A 100 9.08 -7.32 6.34
CA LYS A 100 9.86 -8.41 6.95
C LYS A 100 11.36 -8.20 6.81
#